data_AF-A0AA39TZC5-F1
#
_entry.id   AF-A0AA39TZC5-F1
#
_cell.length_a   1.000
_cell.length_b   1.000
_cell.length_c   1.000
_cell.angle_alpha   90.00
_cell.angle_beta   90.00
_cell.angle_gamma   90.00
#
_symmetry.space_group_name_H-M   'P 1'
#
loop_
_entity.id
_entity.type
_entity.pdbx_description
1 polymer ?
#
loop_
_entity_poly.entity_id
_entity_poly.type
_entity_poly.pdbx_seq_one_letter_code
_entity_poly.pdbx_strand_id
1 'polypeptide(L)'
;MSHLREPSSLRTSMMSSITQLRDPILYLHDLPPAITAKHLNSALQTATIDFDEEARYAIVKFPSILLAKIAMKSGVICAVSGTSDVTLSLSARPPEQLHEKLPATAKERPKIDKIPPDGHDGRVEKRDPGSGLKKKNDYRPTGDVDRDQPSSPNRLQRADQFTKKPPSTQAPYVVDTITLQRLLKEECERSDKRNYDHIQALEKQVTELQRQNDVAKVESKIQRQQIFNLEQALEGSTLQTVCDEERGLEQKLAELTLEVETMKLFQVQLEEERSRLLHSRDELQSTKAELQALYRELEDTEREITKTNYIVRSASFKHAHEILDLRRQLGIANSRCKILGLEGDKSLWEEARVKREREEQKERETKQRRRAEEMRKMEDEERRKEEHRMKMEEEARAERERAQTEHEEKEKSRRQKWREATKAEKRRCQRRDKEKWNLECWTHSQAVDRFLVLMDEFETSQYSESKPLTPSGIPWPVLDNPRRFKVSDLDDWQAVDSFFKFARGDLQVNVYNKMVMRARQMFHPDRWMSRSLLKTVMDDSVRSSLEAAGNKVSQAVNALQQ
;
A
#
# COMPACT_ATOMS: atom_id res chain seq x y z
N MET A 1 0.35 -71.93 35.89
CA MET A 1 -0.70 -71.24 35.11
C MET A 1 -0.59 -69.76 35.40
N SER A 2 -0.47 -68.91 34.38
CA SER A 2 -0.20 -67.49 34.54
C SER A 2 -1.19 -66.69 33.72
N HIS A 3 -2.02 -65.86 34.37
CA HIS A 3 -3.05 -65.10 33.66
C HIS A 3 -2.44 -63.90 32.92
N LEU A 4 -2.44 -63.97 31.59
CA LEU A 4 -2.24 -62.80 30.74
C LEU A 4 -3.45 -61.87 30.88
N ARG A 5 -3.22 -60.61 31.28
CA ARG A 5 -4.22 -59.53 31.27
C ARG A 5 -4.13 -58.79 29.94
N GLU A 6 -5.20 -58.79 29.15
CA GLU A 6 -5.27 -57.96 27.94
C GLU A 6 -5.53 -56.47 28.28
N PRO A 7 -4.77 -55.52 27.70
CA PRO A 7 -4.94 -54.08 27.96
C PRO A 7 -6.00 -53.46 27.03
N SER A 8 -7.26 -53.83 27.20
CA SER A 8 -8.37 -53.38 26.33
C SER A 8 -8.83 -51.93 26.54
N SER A 9 -8.27 -51.19 27.50
CA SER A 9 -8.78 -49.88 27.95
C SER A 9 -8.33 -48.64 27.15
N LEU A 10 -7.27 -48.72 26.32
CA LEU A 10 -6.62 -47.51 25.76
C LEU A 10 -7.07 -47.11 24.34
N ARG A 11 -7.55 -48.06 23.51
CA ARG A 11 -7.83 -47.79 22.09
C ARG A 11 -8.99 -46.82 21.83
N THR A 12 -9.95 -46.71 22.73
CA THR A 12 -11.10 -45.80 22.59
C THR A 12 -10.75 -44.33 22.84
N SER A 13 -9.76 -44.03 23.68
CA SER A 13 -9.46 -42.64 24.06
C SER A 13 -8.83 -41.81 22.94
N MET A 14 -7.99 -42.41 22.08
CA MET A 14 -7.34 -41.69 20.97
C MET A 14 -8.29 -41.35 19.80
N MET A 15 -9.36 -42.13 19.59
CA MET A 15 -10.30 -41.94 18.47
C MET A 15 -11.05 -40.61 18.54
N SER A 16 -11.30 -40.09 19.75
CA SER A 16 -12.00 -38.82 19.99
C SER A 16 -11.25 -37.59 19.49
N SER A 17 -9.92 -37.62 19.48
CA SER A 17 -9.07 -36.47 19.13
C SER A 17 -8.90 -36.29 17.61
N ILE A 18 -8.94 -37.40 16.84
CA ILE A 18 -8.66 -37.42 15.40
C ILE A 18 -9.68 -36.59 14.60
N THR A 19 -10.91 -36.44 15.09
CA THR A 19 -11.95 -35.61 14.45
C THR A 19 -11.74 -34.11 14.66
N GLN A 20 -11.04 -33.71 15.73
CA GLN A 20 -10.95 -32.30 16.17
C GLN A 20 -9.77 -31.52 15.58
N LEU A 21 -8.85 -32.19 14.88
CA LEU A 21 -7.68 -31.55 14.29
C LEU A 21 -8.09 -30.54 13.21
N ARG A 22 -7.89 -29.24 13.51
CA ARG A 22 -8.18 -28.08 12.64
C ARG A 22 -6.99 -27.68 11.78
N ASP A 23 -5.79 -27.75 12.34
CA ASP A 23 -4.53 -27.33 11.70
C ASP A 23 -3.66 -28.55 11.38
N PRO A 24 -2.79 -28.51 10.36
CA PRO A 24 -1.93 -29.64 10.00
C PRO A 24 -0.69 -29.75 10.91
N ILE A 25 -0.81 -29.41 12.19
CA ILE A 25 0.28 -29.33 13.16
C ILE A 25 0.01 -30.33 14.29
N LEU A 26 0.99 -31.18 14.60
CA LEU A 26 0.98 -32.09 15.74
C LEU A 26 2.11 -31.73 16.70
N TYR A 27 1.82 -31.78 18.00
CA TYR A 27 2.81 -31.65 19.06
C TYR A 27 3.14 -33.03 19.60
N LEU A 28 4.41 -33.42 19.54
CA LEU A 28 4.95 -34.63 20.16
C LEU A 28 5.57 -34.24 21.50
N HIS A 29 5.07 -34.80 22.60
CA HIS A 29 5.64 -34.62 23.93
C HIS A 29 6.37 -35.89 24.39
N ASP A 30 7.06 -35.79 25.53
CA ASP A 30 7.69 -36.90 26.24
C ASP A 30 8.76 -37.68 25.44
N LEU A 31 9.51 -36.97 24.57
CA LEU A 31 10.47 -37.60 23.66
C LEU A 31 11.68 -38.20 24.42
N PRO A 32 11.99 -39.51 24.29
CA PRO A 32 13.12 -40.16 24.96
C PRO A 32 14.50 -39.65 24.54
N PRO A 33 15.56 -39.78 25.37
CA PRO A 33 16.92 -39.32 25.05
C PRO A 33 17.55 -39.88 23.77
N ALA A 34 17.08 -41.04 23.29
CA ALA A 34 17.53 -41.62 22.03
C ALA A 34 16.94 -40.96 20.77
N ILE A 35 15.77 -40.30 20.88
CA ILE A 35 15.08 -39.71 19.72
C ILE A 35 15.63 -38.31 19.45
N THR A 36 16.56 -38.21 18.51
CA THR A 36 17.04 -36.94 17.95
C THR A 36 16.21 -36.53 16.72
N ALA A 37 16.26 -35.25 16.34
CA ALA A 37 15.59 -34.71 15.15
C ALA A 37 15.84 -35.50 13.85
N LYS A 38 17.01 -36.16 13.70
CA LYS A 38 17.32 -37.02 12.54
C LYS A 38 16.39 -38.24 12.43
N HIS A 39 16.03 -38.84 13.56
CA HIS A 39 15.11 -40.00 13.60
C HIS A 39 13.70 -39.58 13.18
N LEU A 40 13.22 -38.45 13.72
CA LEU A 40 11.91 -37.89 13.36
C LEU A 40 11.84 -37.51 11.88
N ASN A 41 12.85 -36.81 11.35
CA ASN A 41 12.91 -36.44 9.92
C ASN A 41 13.00 -37.67 8.99
N SER A 42 13.68 -38.74 9.42
CA SER A 42 13.75 -39.99 8.65
C SER A 42 12.42 -40.74 8.59
N ALA A 43 11.63 -40.70 9.67
CA ALA A 43 10.33 -41.35 9.77
C ALA A 43 9.16 -40.52 9.17
N LEU A 44 9.27 -39.19 9.18
CA LEU A 44 8.20 -38.26 8.78
C LEU A 44 8.67 -37.36 7.63
N GLN A 45 9.21 -37.98 6.58
CA GLN A 45 9.89 -37.35 5.42
C GLN A 45 9.07 -36.26 4.69
N THR A 46 7.75 -36.24 4.86
CA THR A 46 6.85 -35.26 4.24
C THR A 46 6.50 -34.08 5.15
N ALA A 47 6.98 -34.03 6.39
CA ALA A 47 6.68 -32.99 7.37
C ALA A 47 7.91 -32.12 7.69
N THR A 48 7.68 -30.85 8.02
CA THR A 48 8.70 -29.96 8.59
C THR A 48 8.68 -30.10 10.10
N ILE A 49 9.83 -30.38 10.71
CA ILE A 49 9.94 -30.69 12.15
C ILE A 49 10.79 -29.63 12.86
N ASP A 50 10.17 -28.99 13.83
CA ASP A 50 10.79 -28.13 14.85
C ASP A 50 11.06 -29.02 16.07
N PHE A 51 12.29 -29.12 16.58
CA PHE A 51 12.66 -30.02 17.67
C PHE A 51 13.37 -29.27 18.78
N ASP A 52 12.78 -29.26 19.98
CA ASP A 52 13.31 -28.62 21.17
C ASP A 52 14.01 -29.66 22.04
N GLU A 53 15.34 -29.67 22.00
CA GLU A 53 16.17 -30.66 22.70
C GLU A 53 16.22 -30.43 24.22
N GLU A 54 15.98 -29.19 24.68
CA GLU A 54 15.93 -28.83 26.10
C GLU A 54 14.55 -29.17 26.70
N ALA A 55 13.47 -28.73 26.05
CA ALA A 55 12.09 -28.90 26.53
C ALA A 55 11.41 -30.21 26.06
N ARG A 56 12.13 -31.06 25.30
CA ARG A 56 11.77 -32.46 25.04
C ARG A 56 10.48 -32.68 24.23
N TYR A 57 10.13 -31.71 23.39
CA TYR A 57 8.98 -31.78 22.49
C TYR A 57 9.39 -31.51 21.03
N ALA A 58 8.51 -31.88 20.09
CA ALA A 58 8.66 -31.53 18.68
C ALA A 58 7.34 -31.02 18.09
N ILE A 59 7.43 -29.98 17.25
CA ILE A 59 6.31 -29.45 16.45
C ILE A 59 6.44 -30.01 15.04
N VAL A 60 5.53 -30.90 14.67
CA VAL A 60 5.51 -31.55 13.34
C VAL A 60 4.44 -30.87 12.48
N LYS A 61 4.87 -30.15 11.44
CA LYS A 61 4.03 -29.40 10.51
C LYS A 61 3.89 -30.20 9.21
N PHE A 62 2.69 -30.67 8.89
CA PHE A 62 2.40 -31.43 7.67
C PHE A 62 1.91 -30.50 6.53
N PRO A 63 2.09 -30.89 5.25
CA PRO A 63 1.52 -30.16 4.12
C PRO A 63 -0.02 -30.17 4.06
N SER A 64 -0.68 -31.10 4.76
CA SER A 64 -2.14 -31.15 4.84
C SER A 64 -2.65 -31.84 6.11
N ILE A 65 -3.88 -31.48 6.50
CA ILE A 65 -4.61 -32.08 7.63
C ILE A 65 -4.85 -33.59 7.39
N LEU A 66 -4.96 -34.01 6.12
CA LEU A 66 -5.10 -35.42 5.76
C LEU A 66 -3.83 -36.22 6.08
N LEU A 67 -2.65 -35.69 5.75
CA LEU A 67 -1.36 -36.33 6.08
C LEU A 67 -1.15 -36.42 7.59
N ALA A 68 -1.47 -35.36 8.35
CA ALA A 68 -1.44 -35.40 9.81
C ALA A 68 -2.38 -36.48 10.37
N LYS A 69 -3.62 -36.57 9.89
CA LYS A 69 -4.60 -37.60 10.31
C LYS A 69 -4.19 -39.02 9.89
N ILE A 70 -3.45 -39.19 8.79
CA ILE A 70 -2.86 -40.47 8.39
C ILE A 70 -1.73 -40.85 9.36
N ALA A 71 -0.80 -39.93 9.68
CA ALA A 71 0.29 -40.18 10.62
C ALA A 71 -0.20 -40.51 12.04
N MET A 72 -1.28 -39.88 12.50
CA MET A 72 -1.96 -40.25 13.76
C MET A 72 -2.57 -41.66 13.72
N LYS A 73 -3.18 -42.06 12.59
CA LYS A 73 -3.87 -43.36 12.45
C LYS A 73 -2.93 -44.54 12.18
N SER A 74 -1.82 -44.31 11.48
CA SER A 74 -0.91 -45.38 11.06
C SER A 74 -0.01 -45.89 12.18
N GLY A 75 0.09 -45.16 13.29
CA GLY A 75 1.02 -45.49 14.37
C GLY A 75 2.50 -45.32 14.00
N VAL A 76 2.82 -44.67 12.86
CA VAL A 76 4.20 -44.44 12.39
C VAL A 76 5.06 -43.77 13.46
N ILE A 77 4.48 -42.86 14.25
CA ILE A 77 5.15 -42.16 15.35
C ILE A 77 5.59 -43.15 16.46
N CYS A 78 4.82 -44.20 16.72
CA CYS A 78 5.18 -45.26 17.67
C CYS A 78 6.27 -46.21 17.15
N ALA A 79 6.53 -46.24 15.83
CA ALA A 79 7.60 -47.06 15.25
C ALA A 79 9.00 -46.42 15.41
N VAL A 80 9.07 -45.10 15.67
CA VAL A 80 10.34 -44.34 15.74
C VAL A 80 11.13 -44.62 17.02
N SER A 81 10.48 -45.11 18.08
CA SER A 81 11.13 -45.37 19.38
C SER A 81 12.10 -46.55 19.37
N GLY A 82 11.98 -47.48 18.40
CA GLY A 82 12.69 -48.77 18.39
C GLY A 82 12.43 -49.67 19.61
N THR A 83 11.50 -49.28 20.49
CA THR A 83 11.30 -49.84 21.83
C THR A 83 9.80 -49.91 22.12
N SER A 84 9.32 -51.08 22.55
CA SER A 84 7.90 -51.42 22.64
C SER A 84 7.10 -50.61 23.66
N ASP A 85 7.79 -49.95 24.59
CA ASP A 85 7.22 -49.48 25.86
C ASP A 85 7.06 -47.94 25.89
N VAL A 86 7.55 -47.23 24.88
CA VAL A 86 7.42 -45.77 24.78
C VAL A 86 6.09 -45.40 24.11
N THR A 87 5.18 -44.85 24.90
CA THR A 87 3.97 -44.19 24.39
C THR A 87 4.22 -42.69 24.22
N LEU A 88 4.29 -42.21 22.98
CA LEU A 88 4.44 -40.78 22.69
C LEU A 88 3.11 -40.05 22.78
N SER A 89 3.06 -39.04 23.64
CA SER A 89 1.90 -38.19 23.86
C SER A 89 1.69 -37.23 22.69
N LEU A 90 0.71 -37.51 21.82
CA LEU A 90 0.28 -36.59 20.77
C LEU A 90 -0.74 -35.57 21.29
N SER A 91 -0.46 -34.29 21.12
CA SER A 91 -1.41 -33.20 21.34
C SER A 91 -1.74 -32.45 20.04
N ALA A 92 -2.99 -32.00 19.94
CA ALA A 92 -3.48 -31.05 18.93
C ALA A 92 -3.39 -29.59 19.41
N ARG A 93 -2.86 -29.35 20.62
CA ARG A 93 -2.64 -28.04 21.23
C ARG A 93 -1.17 -27.90 21.61
N PRO A 94 -0.57 -26.69 21.51
CA PRO A 94 0.74 -26.44 22.11
C PRO A 94 0.70 -26.74 23.62
N PRO A 95 1.84 -27.08 24.23
CA PRO A 95 1.89 -27.27 25.68
C PRO A 95 1.50 -25.96 26.38
N GLU A 96 0.57 -26.02 27.33
CA GLU A 96 0.29 -24.87 28.19
C GLU A 96 1.54 -24.59 29.02
N GLN A 97 2.23 -23.48 28.73
CA GLN A 97 3.42 -23.09 29.48
C GLN A 97 3.05 -22.94 30.96
N LEU A 98 3.64 -23.79 31.80
CA LEU A 98 3.43 -23.79 33.24
C LEU A 98 4.08 -22.56 33.88
N HIS A 99 3.43 -21.40 33.72
CA HIS A 99 3.72 -20.22 34.52
C HIS A 99 3.43 -20.54 35.99
N GLU A 100 4.51 -20.71 36.75
CA GLU A 100 4.54 -21.02 38.17
C GLU A 100 3.82 -19.94 38.99
N LYS A 101 2.52 -20.15 39.22
CA LYS A 101 1.68 -19.23 40.00
C LYS A 101 1.98 -19.38 41.48
N LEU A 102 2.90 -18.54 41.97
CA LEU A 102 3.06 -18.26 43.39
C LEU A 102 1.68 -17.91 44.02
N PRO A 103 1.32 -18.49 45.18
CA PRO A 103 -0.01 -18.34 45.75
C PRO A 103 -0.22 -16.95 46.35
N ALA A 104 -1.13 -16.16 45.75
CA ALA A 104 -1.49 -14.85 46.27
C ALA A 104 -2.28 -14.96 47.58
N THR A 105 -1.75 -14.37 48.66
CA THR A 105 -2.41 -14.30 49.97
C THR A 105 -3.72 -13.54 49.90
N ALA A 106 -4.78 -14.07 50.51
CA ALA A 106 -6.10 -13.44 50.53
C ALA A 106 -6.09 -12.06 51.22
N LYS A 107 -6.81 -11.10 50.63
CA LYS A 107 -7.23 -9.87 51.32
C LYS A 107 -8.73 -9.63 51.15
N GLU A 108 -9.27 -8.98 52.16
CA GLU A 108 -10.68 -8.93 52.53
C GLU A 108 -11.60 -8.22 51.52
N ARG A 109 -12.89 -8.59 51.56
CA ARG A 109 -13.97 -7.86 50.87
C ARG A 109 -14.47 -6.70 51.74
N PRO A 110 -14.73 -5.52 51.16
CA PRO A 110 -15.79 -4.63 51.62
C PRO A 110 -17.18 -5.19 51.22
N LYS A 111 -18.23 -4.79 51.94
CA LYS A 111 -19.65 -5.01 51.59
C LYS A 111 -20.30 -3.67 51.20
N ILE A 112 -21.61 -3.69 50.88
CA ILE A 112 -22.57 -2.54 50.93
C ILE A 112 -22.39 -1.54 49.78
N ASP A 113 -23.42 -1.09 49.03
CA ASP A 113 -24.86 -1.44 49.00
C ASP A 113 -25.57 -0.85 47.75
N LYS A 114 -26.88 -1.16 47.62
CA LYS A 114 -27.96 -0.40 46.91
C LYS A 114 -28.16 -0.53 45.38
N ILE A 115 -29.36 -1.04 45.08
CA ILE A 115 -30.23 -0.95 43.89
C ILE A 115 -30.89 0.48 43.93
N PRO A 116 -31.30 1.20 42.84
CA PRO A 116 -32.36 0.79 41.91
C PRO A 116 -32.22 1.35 40.43
N PRO A 117 -33.27 1.57 39.59
CA PRO A 117 -33.35 0.85 38.31
C PRO A 117 -33.62 1.73 37.05
N ASP A 118 -33.82 1.06 35.91
CA ASP A 118 -34.52 1.48 34.68
C ASP A 118 -34.79 2.98 34.43
N GLY A 119 -33.84 3.65 33.76
CA GLY A 119 -34.03 4.96 33.15
C GLY A 119 -34.64 4.89 31.74
N HIS A 120 -35.93 4.54 31.63
CA HIS A 120 -36.61 4.36 30.34
C HIS A 120 -37.24 5.66 29.79
N ASP A 121 -36.44 6.63 29.35
CA ASP A 121 -36.91 7.96 28.94
C ASP A 121 -36.80 8.22 27.42
N GLY A 122 -37.78 7.70 26.68
CA GLY A 122 -37.88 7.84 25.22
C GLY A 122 -38.46 9.19 24.79
N ARG A 123 -37.71 10.29 24.96
CA ARG A 123 -38.24 11.64 24.70
C ARG A 123 -38.01 12.15 23.27
N VAL A 124 -39.12 12.21 22.55
CA VAL A 124 -39.36 12.86 21.26
C VAL A 124 -38.62 14.20 21.07
N GLU A 125 -38.00 14.38 19.90
CA GLU A 125 -38.06 15.68 19.21
C GLU A 125 -38.35 15.48 17.70
N LYS A 126 -38.87 16.51 17.05
CA LYS A 126 -39.48 16.47 15.71
C LYS A 126 -39.05 17.71 14.92
N ARG A 127 -39.03 17.60 13.58
CA ARG A 127 -39.03 18.71 12.60
C ARG A 127 -37.75 19.58 12.61
N ASP A 128 -37.42 20.36 11.58
CA ASP A 128 -37.90 20.40 10.18
C ASP A 128 -36.74 20.88 9.26
N PRO A 129 -36.86 20.84 7.92
CA PRO A 129 -35.75 21.11 7.01
C PRO A 129 -35.57 22.60 6.63
N GLY A 130 -34.35 22.96 6.23
CA GLY A 130 -34.14 23.96 5.18
C GLY A 130 -33.20 25.14 5.48
N SER A 131 -32.02 25.13 4.84
CA SER A 131 -31.30 26.34 4.46
C SER A 131 -30.38 26.04 3.26
N GLY A 132 -30.36 26.76 2.14
CA GLY A 132 -31.12 27.99 1.81
C GLY A 132 -30.25 29.21 1.54
N LEU A 133 -29.05 29.06 0.98
CA LEU A 133 -28.15 30.18 0.68
C LEU A 133 -28.02 30.45 -0.82
N LYS A 134 -28.82 31.41 -1.30
CA LYS A 134 -28.53 32.17 -2.54
C LYS A 134 -27.66 33.39 -2.19
N LYS A 135 -26.55 33.57 -2.92
CA LYS A 135 -25.95 34.86 -3.36
C LYS A 135 -24.77 34.52 -4.29
N LYS A 136 -24.83 34.93 -5.56
CA LYS A 136 -24.29 36.21 -6.07
C LYS A 136 -22.79 36.35 -5.85
N ASN A 137 -22.04 36.37 -6.96
CA ASN A 137 -21.51 37.63 -7.48
C ASN A 137 -21.21 37.52 -8.97
N ASP A 138 -21.77 38.46 -9.74
CA ASP A 138 -21.41 38.74 -11.12
C ASP A 138 -20.11 39.54 -11.15
N TYR A 139 -19.18 39.26 -12.08
CA TYR A 139 -18.18 40.24 -12.54
C TYR A 139 -17.67 39.92 -13.95
N ARG A 140 -18.11 40.71 -14.93
CA ARG A 140 -17.29 41.07 -16.10
C ARG A 140 -16.39 42.25 -15.68
N PRO A 141 -15.29 42.48 -16.40
CA PRO A 141 -15.23 43.76 -17.12
C PRO A 141 -14.97 43.59 -18.63
N THR A 142 -15.60 44.45 -19.42
CA THR A 142 -15.12 44.87 -20.75
C THR A 142 -14.04 45.93 -20.59
N GLY A 143 -13.16 46.12 -21.58
CA GLY A 143 -12.04 47.06 -21.45
C GLY A 143 -11.25 47.29 -22.74
N ASP A 144 -11.93 47.71 -23.81
CA ASP A 144 -11.26 48.30 -24.98
C ASP A 144 -10.65 49.65 -24.60
N VAL A 145 -9.40 49.91 -25.03
CA VAL A 145 -8.76 51.24 -24.95
C VAL A 145 -7.92 51.45 -26.21
N ASP A 146 -8.41 52.29 -27.11
CA ASP A 146 -7.62 52.89 -28.20
C ASP A 146 -6.49 53.79 -27.67
N ARG A 147 -5.62 54.24 -28.60
CA ARG A 147 -4.60 55.33 -28.54
C ARG A 147 -3.14 54.85 -28.60
N ASP A 148 -2.23 55.57 -29.25
CA ASP A 148 -2.38 56.71 -30.16
C ASP A 148 -1.22 56.72 -31.17
N GLN A 149 -1.37 57.41 -32.30
CA GLN A 149 -0.22 57.78 -33.15
C GLN A 149 0.61 58.89 -32.47
N PRO A 150 1.80 59.21 -33.01
CA PRO A 150 1.79 60.44 -33.82
C PRO A 150 2.55 60.33 -35.15
N SER A 151 2.09 61.15 -36.10
CA SER A 151 2.67 61.32 -37.44
C SER A 151 3.87 62.28 -37.47
N SER A 152 4.56 62.30 -38.62
CA SER A 152 5.73 63.13 -38.95
C SER A 152 5.53 64.65 -38.79
N PRO A 153 6.65 65.39 -38.75
CA PRO A 153 6.92 66.35 -39.83
C PRO A 153 8.33 66.14 -40.44
N ASN A 154 8.62 66.30 -41.75
CA ASN A 154 8.17 67.27 -42.78
C ASN A 154 8.83 68.66 -42.66
N ARG A 155 9.88 68.95 -43.47
CA ARG A 155 9.96 70.17 -44.34
C ARG A 155 11.30 70.42 -45.07
N LEU A 156 11.18 71.03 -46.26
CA LEU A 156 12.04 72.05 -46.92
C LEU A 156 13.55 71.73 -47.09
N GLN A 157 14.09 71.58 -48.30
CA GLN A 157 14.23 72.59 -49.38
C GLN A 157 14.72 73.97 -48.93
N ARG A 158 15.94 74.35 -49.35
CA ARG A 158 16.20 75.71 -49.81
C ARG A 158 17.28 75.72 -50.88
N ALA A 159 17.02 76.41 -51.98
CA ALA A 159 17.99 76.75 -52.99
C ALA A 159 18.41 78.23 -52.86
N ASP A 160 19.35 78.61 -53.72
CA ASP A 160 19.50 79.92 -54.33
C ASP A 160 20.17 81.10 -53.59
N GLN A 161 21.01 81.76 -54.39
CA GLN A 161 21.37 83.18 -54.40
C GLN A 161 22.19 83.75 -53.22
N PHE A 162 23.38 84.27 -53.55
CA PHE A 162 23.44 85.69 -53.92
C PHE A 162 24.58 86.03 -54.88
N THR A 163 24.28 86.87 -55.88
CA THR A 163 25.23 87.42 -56.85
C THR A 163 25.67 88.85 -56.47
N LYS A 164 26.91 89.23 -56.82
CA LYS A 164 27.44 90.61 -56.93
C LYS A 164 28.93 90.57 -57.36
N LYS A 165 29.52 91.57 -58.02
CA LYS A 165 29.08 92.46 -59.12
C LYS A 165 30.34 93.17 -59.66
N PRO A 166 30.59 93.27 -60.99
CA PRO A 166 31.78 93.96 -61.51
C PRO A 166 31.57 95.48 -61.66
N PRO A 167 32.67 96.24 -61.56
CA PRO A 167 32.91 97.39 -62.44
C PRO A 167 34.38 97.44 -62.95
N SER A 168 34.80 98.36 -63.82
CA SER A 168 34.17 99.04 -64.96
C SER A 168 35.25 99.96 -65.57
N THR A 169 35.38 99.97 -66.90
CA THR A 169 36.37 100.78 -67.64
C THR A 169 36.16 102.28 -67.48
N GLN A 170 37.24 103.07 -67.32
CA GLN A 170 37.24 104.49 -67.69
C GLN A 170 38.65 105.06 -67.94
N ALA A 171 38.71 106.08 -68.81
CA ALA A 171 39.86 106.89 -69.27
C ALA A 171 39.29 108.16 -69.96
N PRO A 172 40.06 109.10 -70.56
CA PRO A 172 41.50 109.43 -70.43
C PRO A 172 41.76 110.93 -70.11
N TYR A 173 43.04 111.33 -69.88
CA TYR A 173 43.68 112.63 -70.24
C TYR A 173 45.20 112.58 -69.86
N VAL A 174 46.22 113.25 -70.45
CA VAL A 174 46.38 114.39 -71.41
C VAL A 174 46.34 115.78 -70.71
N VAL A 175 47.34 116.69 -70.74
CA VAL A 175 48.74 116.74 -71.28
C VAL A 175 49.67 117.41 -70.23
N ASP A 176 50.99 117.13 -70.23
CA ASP A 176 52.08 118.13 -70.42
C ASP A 176 53.47 117.45 -70.56
N THR A 177 54.46 118.10 -71.19
CA THR A 177 55.58 117.41 -71.89
C THR A 177 57.00 117.86 -71.49
N ILE A 178 57.22 118.53 -70.34
CA ILE A 178 58.56 119.03 -69.92
C ILE A 178 58.98 118.53 -68.50
N THR A 179 58.60 117.30 -68.12
CA THR A 179 58.98 116.70 -66.81
C THR A 179 59.55 115.27 -66.89
N LEU A 180 59.67 114.71 -68.11
CA LEU A 180 59.91 113.28 -68.33
C LEU A 180 61.28 112.74 -67.85
N GLN A 181 62.35 113.55 -67.88
CA GLN A 181 63.71 113.08 -67.57
C GLN A 181 64.07 113.03 -66.07
N ARG A 182 63.25 113.59 -65.17
CA ARG A 182 63.41 113.38 -63.71
C ARG A 182 62.54 112.24 -63.18
N LEU A 183 61.32 112.13 -63.69
CA LEU A 183 60.39 111.07 -63.29
C LEU A 183 60.89 109.68 -63.70
N LEU A 184 61.52 109.51 -64.86
CA LEU A 184 62.05 108.20 -65.29
C LEU A 184 63.02 107.56 -64.28
N LYS A 185 63.80 108.34 -63.52
CA LYS A 185 64.70 107.77 -62.50
C LYS A 185 63.94 107.38 -61.22
N GLU A 186 63.03 108.23 -60.74
CA GLU A 186 62.18 107.87 -59.61
C GLU A 186 61.18 106.74 -59.95
N GLU A 187 60.78 106.60 -61.21
CA GLU A 187 59.96 105.48 -61.66
C GLU A 187 60.75 104.18 -61.78
N CYS A 188 62.01 104.18 -62.20
CA CYS A 188 62.86 102.99 -62.05
C CYS A 188 62.98 102.60 -60.57
N GLU A 189 63.40 103.52 -59.68
CA GLU A 189 63.59 103.22 -58.26
C GLU A 189 62.28 102.83 -57.54
N ARG A 190 61.12 103.40 -57.93
CA ARG A 190 59.79 102.99 -57.42
C ARG A 190 59.26 101.72 -58.09
N SER A 191 59.57 101.45 -59.35
CA SER A 191 59.22 100.22 -60.05
C SER A 191 60.00 99.06 -59.45
N ASP A 192 61.32 99.17 -59.37
CA ASP A 192 62.19 98.14 -58.78
C ASP A 192 61.82 97.86 -57.33
N LYS A 193 61.46 98.89 -56.54
CA LYS A 193 60.92 98.67 -55.19
C LYS A 193 59.55 97.99 -55.20
N ARG A 194 58.59 98.42 -56.03
CA ARG A 194 57.27 97.74 -56.15
C ARG A 194 57.43 96.30 -56.63
N ASN A 195 58.37 96.04 -57.53
CA ASN A 195 58.67 94.71 -58.07
C ASN A 195 59.32 93.85 -56.97
N TYR A 196 60.23 94.39 -56.19
CA TYR A 196 60.81 93.71 -55.02
C TYR A 196 59.76 93.41 -53.96
N ASP A 197 58.96 94.40 -53.55
CA ASP A 197 57.87 94.24 -52.58
C ASP A 197 56.80 93.25 -53.10
N HIS A 198 56.54 93.22 -54.41
CA HIS A 198 55.62 92.27 -55.05
C HIS A 198 56.20 90.86 -55.17
N ILE A 199 57.48 90.71 -55.51
CA ILE A 199 58.19 89.42 -55.52
C ILE A 199 58.20 88.85 -54.10
N GLN A 200 58.55 89.64 -53.08
CA GLN A 200 58.53 89.19 -51.69
C GLN A 200 57.11 88.84 -51.21
N ALA A 201 56.08 89.56 -51.68
CA ALA A 201 54.68 89.20 -51.42
C ALA A 201 54.28 87.88 -52.12
N LEU A 202 54.73 87.64 -53.35
CA LEU A 202 54.52 86.39 -54.09
C LEU A 202 55.28 85.21 -53.46
N GLU A 203 56.53 85.40 -53.01
CA GLU A 203 57.30 84.39 -52.26
C GLU A 203 56.59 84.03 -50.94
N LYS A 204 56.05 85.02 -50.23
CA LYS A 204 55.23 84.81 -49.03
C LYS A 204 53.91 84.10 -49.34
N GLN A 205 53.30 84.38 -50.48
CA GLN A 205 52.08 83.70 -50.93
C GLN A 205 52.36 82.25 -51.37
N VAL A 206 53.47 82.00 -52.07
CA VAL A 206 53.92 80.67 -52.49
C VAL A 206 54.27 79.82 -51.27
N THR A 207 54.97 80.36 -50.27
CA THR A 207 55.31 79.63 -49.04
C THR A 207 54.09 79.32 -48.18
N GLU A 208 53.09 80.21 -48.09
CA GLU A 208 51.82 79.91 -47.41
C GLU A 208 50.96 78.92 -48.21
N LEU A 209 50.90 79.01 -49.54
CA LEU A 209 50.22 78.01 -50.38
C LEU A 209 50.89 76.63 -50.29
N GLN A 210 52.22 76.58 -50.21
CA GLN A 210 52.97 75.35 -49.97
C GLN A 210 52.62 74.76 -48.60
N ARG A 211 52.57 75.60 -47.55
CA ARG A 211 52.15 75.18 -46.19
C ARG A 211 50.71 74.66 -46.17
N GLN A 212 49.79 75.29 -46.90
CA GLN A 212 48.40 74.82 -47.03
C GLN A 212 48.29 73.50 -47.80
N ASN A 213 49.09 73.31 -48.85
CA ASN A 213 49.17 72.05 -49.59
C ASN A 213 49.70 70.92 -48.71
N ASP A 214 50.77 71.15 -47.95
CA ASP A 214 51.31 70.14 -47.03
C ASP A 214 50.36 69.83 -45.85
N VAL A 215 49.58 70.81 -45.35
CA VAL A 215 48.47 70.56 -44.40
C VAL A 215 47.39 69.69 -45.03
N ALA A 216 46.85 70.05 -46.20
CA ALA A 216 45.82 69.28 -46.89
C ALA A 216 46.28 67.84 -47.24
N LYS A 217 47.57 67.66 -47.50
CA LYS A 217 48.22 66.37 -47.76
C LYS A 217 48.36 65.51 -46.50
N VAL A 218 48.52 66.13 -45.32
CA VAL A 218 48.45 65.45 -44.02
C VAL A 218 46.99 65.11 -43.67
N GLU A 219 46.06 66.03 -43.86
CA GLU A 219 44.62 65.79 -43.65
C GLU A 219 44.08 64.65 -44.54
N SER A 220 44.45 64.63 -45.83
CA SER A 220 44.08 63.52 -46.73
C SER A 220 44.66 62.18 -46.31
N LYS A 221 45.86 62.15 -45.69
CA LYS A 221 46.41 60.92 -45.09
C LYS A 221 45.62 60.49 -43.86
N ILE A 222 45.27 61.42 -42.98
CA ILE A 222 44.46 61.14 -41.78
C ILE A 222 43.08 60.61 -42.18
N GLN A 223 42.42 61.22 -43.15
CA GLN A 223 41.12 60.77 -43.67
C GLN A 223 41.19 59.38 -44.28
N ARG A 224 42.22 59.07 -45.09
CA ARG A 224 42.42 57.71 -45.64
C ARG A 224 42.64 56.68 -44.52
N GLN A 225 43.40 57.02 -43.48
CA GLN A 225 43.59 56.12 -42.34
C GLN A 225 42.30 55.93 -41.54
N GLN A 226 41.50 56.98 -41.37
CA GLN A 226 40.17 56.88 -40.73
C GLN A 226 39.21 56.00 -41.52
N ILE A 227 39.17 56.15 -42.86
CA ILE A 227 38.37 55.29 -43.74
C ILE A 227 38.82 53.83 -43.63
N PHE A 228 40.12 53.54 -43.78
CA PHE A 228 40.66 52.19 -43.65
C PHE A 228 40.36 51.53 -42.28
N ASN A 229 40.48 52.30 -41.20
CA ASN A 229 40.15 51.83 -39.86
C ASN A 229 38.64 51.54 -39.69
N LEU A 230 37.77 52.31 -40.35
CA LEU A 230 36.33 52.09 -40.36
C LEU A 230 35.93 50.89 -41.23
N GLU A 231 36.60 50.69 -42.37
CA GLU A 231 36.41 49.52 -43.24
C GLU A 231 36.77 48.23 -42.49
N GLN A 232 37.95 48.17 -41.83
CA GLN A 232 38.32 47.04 -40.97
C GLN A 232 37.32 46.79 -39.82
N ALA A 233 36.84 47.87 -39.19
CA ALA A 233 35.85 47.74 -38.12
C ALA A 233 34.50 47.21 -38.62
N LEU A 234 34.08 47.59 -39.83
CA LEU A 234 32.82 47.15 -40.43
C LEU A 234 32.88 45.68 -40.86
N GLU A 235 33.92 45.27 -41.59
CA GLU A 235 34.13 43.88 -42.02
C GLU A 235 34.26 42.94 -40.81
N GLY A 236 35.11 43.31 -39.84
CA GLY A 236 35.33 42.51 -38.63
C GLY A 236 34.09 42.42 -37.74
N SER A 237 33.33 43.50 -37.56
CA SER A 237 32.16 43.49 -36.68
C SER A 237 30.94 42.81 -37.29
N THR A 238 30.70 42.92 -38.61
CA THR A 238 29.46 42.44 -39.21
C THR A 238 29.50 40.95 -39.58
N LEU A 239 30.62 40.47 -40.12
CA LEU A 239 30.78 39.04 -40.44
C LEU A 239 30.81 38.19 -39.16
N GLN A 240 31.49 38.66 -38.12
CA GLN A 240 31.59 37.93 -36.85
C GLN A 240 30.20 37.75 -36.20
N THR A 241 29.38 38.81 -36.11
CA THR A 241 28.03 38.70 -35.55
C THR A 241 27.13 37.76 -36.35
N VAL A 242 27.21 37.77 -37.69
CA VAL A 242 26.41 36.86 -38.52
C VAL A 242 26.85 35.41 -38.32
N CYS A 243 28.15 35.12 -38.27
CA CYS A 243 28.65 33.78 -37.99
C CYS A 243 28.42 33.31 -36.55
N ASP A 244 28.22 34.21 -35.57
CA ASP A 244 27.79 33.86 -34.22
C ASP A 244 26.27 33.59 -34.15
N GLU A 245 25.45 34.35 -34.88
CA GLU A 245 24.00 34.10 -35.01
C GLU A 245 23.72 32.80 -35.78
N GLU A 246 24.44 32.53 -36.88
CA GLU A 246 24.34 31.31 -37.68
C GLU A 246 24.62 30.05 -36.83
N ARG A 247 25.77 30.01 -36.12
CA ARG A 247 26.10 28.91 -35.19
C ARG A 247 25.08 28.81 -34.04
N GLY A 248 24.57 29.93 -33.56
CA GLY A 248 23.50 29.97 -32.56
C GLY A 248 22.14 29.45 -33.05
N LEU A 249 21.89 29.44 -34.37
CA LEU A 249 20.73 28.81 -35.00
C LEU A 249 21.00 27.33 -35.32
N GLU A 250 22.19 26.97 -35.79
CA GLU A 250 22.60 25.58 -35.98
C GLU A 250 22.51 24.77 -34.68
N GLN A 251 23.00 25.31 -33.56
CA GLN A 251 22.91 24.66 -32.25
C GLN A 251 21.44 24.44 -31.84
N LYS A 252 20.58 25.44 -31.99
CA LYS A 252 19.13 25.31 -31.70
C LYS A 252 18.45 24.30 -32.61
N LEU A 253 18.85 24.23 -33.89
CA LEU A 253 18.33 23.24 -34.83
C LEU A 253 18.74 21.82 -34.43
N ALA A 254 19.97 21.62 -33.97
CA ALA A 254 20.45 20.35 -33.43
C ALA A 254 19.71 19.95 -32.13
N GLU A 255 19.54 20.90 -31.20
CA GLU A 255 18.78 20.70 -29.95
C GLU A 255 17.31 20.31 -30.23
N LEU A 256 16.63 21.03 -31.13
CA LEU A 256 15.26 20.70 -31.55
C LEU A 256 15.17 19.38 -32.33
N THR A 257 16.19 19.03 -33.11
CA THR A 257 16.23 17.73 -33.81
C THR A 257 16.34 16.58 -32.80
N LEU A 258 17.21 16.72 -31.80
CA LEU A 258 17.33 15.75 -30.71
C LEU A 258 16.05 15.65 -29.88
N GLU A 259 15.38 16.78 -29.57
CA GLU A 259 14.08 16.77 -28.88
C GLU A 259 13.05 15.97 -29.69
N VAL A 260 12.91 16.24 -31.00
CA VAL A 260 12.02 15.50 -31.90
C VAL A 260 12.36 14.00 -31.98
N GLU A 261 13.63 13.61 -31.91
CA GLU A 261 14.03 12.20 -31.84
C GLU A 261 13.66 11.54 -30.51
N THR A 262 13.85 12.23 -29.37
CA THR A 262 13.40 11.71 -28.07
C THR A 262 11.87 11.59 -27.99
N MET A 263 11.12 12.53 -28.57
CA MET A 263 9.66 12.44 -28.69
C MET A 263 9.21 11.22 -29.51
N LYS A 264 9.88 10.93 -30.63
CA LYS A 264 9.62 9.71 -31.43
C LYS A 264 9.89 8.43 -30.62
N LEU A 265 10.98 8.40 -29.85
CA LEU A 265 11.30 7.26 -28.97
C LEU A 265 10.22 7.03 -27.92
N PHE A 266 9.75 8.10 -27.25
CA PHE A 266 8.65 8.01 -26.28
C PHE A 266 7.32 7.61 -26.94
N GLN A 267 7.05 8.02 -28.18
CA GLN A 267 5.87 7.56 -28.93
C GLN A 267 5.92 6.04 -29.19
N VAL A 268 7.07 5.50 -29.64
CA VAL A 268 7.24 4.06 -29.86
C VAL A 268 7.05 3.28 -28.56
N GLN A 269 7.61 3.74 -27.44
CA GLN A 269 7.40 3.13 -26.12
C GLN A 269 5.92 3.16 -25.69
N LEU A 270 5.21 4.26 -25.95
CA LEU A 270 3.78 4.39 -25.66
C LEU A 270 2.92 3.44 -26.51
N GLU A 271 3.30 3.20 -27.76
CA GLU A 271 2.63 2.26 -28.66
C GLU A 271 2.92 0.79 -28.30
N GLU A 272 4.14 0.49 -27.82
CA GLU A 272 4.47 -0.83 -27.27
C GLU A 272 3.68 -1.12 -25.97
N GLU A 273 3.66 -0.19 -25.01
CA GLU A 273 2.90 -0.34 -23.76
C GLU A 273 1.38 -0.44 -24.01
N ARG A 274 0.84 0.30 -24.99
CA ARG A 274 -0.55 0.11 -25.45
C ARG A 274 -0.79 -1.30 -25.99
N SER A 275 0.17 -1.87 -26.73
CA SER A 275 0.07 -3.22 -27.28
C SER A 275 0.14 -4.29 -26.18
N ARG A 276 1.03 -4.12 -25.19
CA ARG A 276 1.13 -4.97 -23.99
C ARG A 276 -0.18 -4.95 -23.17
N LEU A 277 -0.75 -3.76 -22.96
CA LEU A 277 -2.04 -3.59 -22.26
C LEU A 277 -3.22 -4.19 -23.01
N LEU A 278 -3.25 -4.11 -24.35
CA LEU A 278 -4.27 -4.78 -25.17
C LEU A 278 -4.18 -6.30 -25.06
N HIS A 279 -2.97 -6.86 -25.16
CA HIS A 279 -2.75 -8.30 -25.01
C HIS A 279 -3.23 -8.80 -23.63
N SER A 280 -2.80 -8.15 -22.54
CA SER A 280 -3.19 -8.51 -21.18
C SER A 280 -4.69 -8.34 -20.92
N ARG A 281 -5.35 -7.33 -21.52
CA ARG A 281 -6.81 -7.19 -21.49
C ARG A 281 -7.52 -8.39 -22.13
N ASP A 282 -6.95 -8.96 -23.19
CA ASP A 282 -7.57 -10.04 -23.95
C ASP A 282 -7.30 -11.41 -23.30
N GLU A 283 -6.13 -11.61 -22.66
CA GLU A 283 -5.88 -12.70 -21.71
C GLU A 283 -6.87 -12.68 -20.53
N LEU A 284 -7.13 -11.50 -19.95
CA LEU A 284 -8.13 -11.30 -18.89
C LEU A 284 -9.57 -11.53 -19.38
N GLN A 285 -9.83 -11.48 -20.68
CA GLN A 285 -11.13 -11.88 -21.25
C GLN A 285 -11.22 -13.39 -21.47
N SER A 286 -10.15 -14.06 -21.92
CA SER A 286 -10.09 -15.53 -22.04
C SER A 286 -10.29 -16.19 -20.68
N THR A 287 -9.45 -15.85 -19.70
CA THR A 287 -9.51 -16.40 -18.34
C THR A 287 -10.85 -16.13 -17.65
N LYS A 288 -11.49 -14.98 -17.93
CA LYS A 288 -12.87 -14.70 -17.48
C LYS A 288 -13.90 -15.60 -18.15
N ALA A 289 -13.76 -15.90 -19.45
CA ALA A 289 -14.66 -16.82 -20.16
C ALA A 289 -14.47 -18.27 -19.68
N GLU A 290 -13.24 -18.70 -19.43
CA GLU A 290 -12.89 -20.00 -18.84
C GLU A 290 -13.51 -20.16 -17.44
N LEU A 291 -13.37 -19.17 -16.56
CA LEU A 291 -14.05 -19.15 -15.26
C LEU A 291 -15.58 -19.20 -15.41
N GLN A 292 -16.16 -18.49 -16.38
CA GLN A 292 -17.61 -18.56 -16.65
C GLN A 292 -18.07 -19.91 -17.21
N ALA A 293 -17.21 -20.69 -17.86
CA ALA A 293 -17.49 -22.08 -18.23
C ALA A 293 -17.47 -22.98 -16.99
N LEU A 294 -16.41 -22.90 -16.17
CA LEU A 294 -16.27 -23.69 -14.94
C LEU A 294 -17.40 -23.44 -13.94
N TYR A 295 -17.91 -22.21 -13.82
CA TYR A 295 -19.09 -21.93 -13.00
C TYR A 295 -20.36 -22.64 -13.49
N ARG A 296 -20.55 -22.79 -14.81
CA ARG A 296 -21.70 -23.53 -15.38
C ARG A 296 -21.55 -25.03 -15.17
N GLU A 297 -20.35 -25.56 -15.34
CA GLU A 297 -20.06 -26.97 -15.04
C GLU A 297 -20.32 -27.27 -13.57
N LEU A 298 -19.95 -26.37 -12.66
CA LEU A 298 -20.27 -26.48 -11.24
C LEU A 298 -21.79 -26.50 -11.00
N GLU A 299 -22.54 -25.53 -11.54
CA GLU A 299 -24.02 -25.52 -11.47
C GLU A 299 -24.67 -26.81 -12.02
N ASP A 300 -24.11 -27.39 -13.08
CA ASP A 300 -24.57 -28.68 -13.62
C ASP A 300 -24.25 -29.85 -12.70
N THR A 301 -23.06 -29.90 -12.10
CA THR A 301 -22.73 -30.95 -11.12
C THR A 301 -23.58 -30.85 -9.85
N GLU A 302 -23.90 -29.64 -9.37
CA GLU A 302 -24.83 -29.44 -8.25
C GLU A 302 -26.26 -29.90 -8.59
N ARG A 303 -26.70 -29.68 -9.84
CA ARG A 303 -27.98 -30.20 -10.36
C ARG A 303 -28.01 -31.73 -10.45
N GLU A 304 -26.90 -32.40 -10.80
CA GLU A 304 -26.83 -33.86 -10.75
C GLU A 304 -26.69 -34.41 -9.33
N ILE A 305 -25.97 -33.73 -8.44
CA ILE A 305 -25.88 -34.10 -7.01
C ILE A 305 -27.26 -34.00 -6.34
N THR A 306 -28.06 -32.98 -6.66
CA THR A 306 -29.43 -32.86 -6.11
C THR A 306 -30.39 -33.91 -6.68
N LYS A 307 -30.33 -34.22 -7.98
CA LYS A 307 -31.09 -35.34 -8.60
C LYS A 307 -30.73 -36.69 -7.99
N THR A 308 -29.45 -37.02 -7.88
CA THR A 308 -28.99 -38.30 -7.32
C THR A 308 -29.34 -38.44 -5.84
N ASN A 309 -29.20 -37.38 -5.04
CA ASN A 309 -29.66 -37.37 -3.64
C ASN A 309 -31.17 -37.62 -3.52
N TYR A 310 -32.00 -37.06 -4.42
CA TYR A 310 -33.44 -37.35 -4.45
C TYR A 310 -33.74 -38.83 -4.76
N ILE A 311 -33.04 -39.42 -5.74
CA ILE A 311 -33.16 -40.85 -6.07
C ILE A 311 -32.76 -41.73 -4.87
N VAL A 312 -31.61 -41.45 -4.24
CA VAL A 312 -31.12 -42.19 -3.07
C VAL A 312 -32.10 -42.09 -1.89
N ARG A 313 -32.66 -40.90 -1.63
CA ARG A 313 -33.66 -40.69 -0.57
C ARG A 313 -34.97 -41.43 -0.85
N SER A 314 -35.40 -41.48 -2.11
CA SER A 314 -36.59 -42.24 -2.55
C SER A 314 -36.38 -43.76 -2.40
N ALA A 315 -35.22 -44.29 -2.80
CA ALA A 315 -34.87 -45.70 -2.60
C ALA A 315 -34.75 -46.06 -1.11
N SER A 316 -34.11 -45.20 -0.32
CA SER A 316 -33.99 -45.37 1.14
C SER A 316 -35.37 -45.44 1.83
N PHE A 317 -36.33 -44.62 1.41
CA PHE A 317 -37.70 -44.67 1.93
C PHE A 317 -38.42 -45.98 1.59
N LYS A 318 -38.25 -46.51 0.36
CA LYS A 318 -38.80 -47.82 -0.03
C LYS A 318 -38.23 -48.95 0.80
N HIS A 319 -36.90 -49.05 0.90
CA HIS A 319 -36.24 -50.08 1.71
C HIS A 319 -36.61 -49.97 3.20
N ALA A 320 -36.83 -48.76 3.73
CA ALA A 320 -37.31 -48.57 5.10
C ALA A 320 -38.72 -49.15 5.31
N HIS A 321 -39.63 -48.98 4.35
CA HIS A 321 -40.96 -49.59 4.38
C HIS A 321 -40.88 -51.12 4.30
N GLU A 322 -40.09 -51.66 3.37
CA GLU A 322 -39.85 -53.10 3.20
C GLU A 322 -39.28 -53.74 4.49
N ILE A 323 -38.33 -53.07 5.15
CA ILE A 323 -37.78 -53.51 6.44
C ILE A 323 -38.86 -53.52 7.55
N LEU A 324 -39.77 -52.55 7.57
CA LEU A 324 -40.88 -52.52 8.53
C LEU A 324 -41.89 -53.65 8.27
N ASP A 325 -42.25 -53.91 7.02
CA ASP A 325 -43.13 -55.03 6.66
C ASP A 325 -42.49 -56.40 6.95
N LEU A 326 -41.20 -56.58 6.65
CA LEU A 326 -40.47 -57.81 7.00
C LEU A 326 -40.38 -58.01 8.52
N ARG A 327 -40.14 -56.95 9.31
CA ARG A 327 -40.20 -57.00 10.79
C ARG A 327 -41.60 -57.39 11.28
N ARG A 328 -42.66 -56.85 10.68
CA ARG A 328 -44.05 -57.20 11.00
C ARG A 328 -44.37 -58.67 10.68
N GLN A 329 -43.94 -59.16 9.51
CA GLN A 329 -44.10 -60.57 9.11
C GLN A 329 -43.34 -61.51 10.04
N LEU A 330 -42.09 -61.17 10.41
CA LEU A 330 -41.29 -61.93 11.38
C LEU A 330 -41.95 -61.96 12.77
N GLY A 331 -42.54 -60.84 13.22
CA GLY A 331 -43.31 -60.79 14.47
C GLY A 331 -44.53 -61.73 14.45
N ILE A 332 -45.25 -61.80 13.32
CA ILE A 332 -46.37 -62.73 13.13
C ILE A 332 -45.88 -64.19 13.10
N ALA A 333 -44.77 -64.48 12.40
CA ALA A 333 -44.17 -65.80 12.34
C ALA A 333 -43.72 -66.30 13.73
N ASN A 334 -42.97 -65.47 14.47
CA ASN A 334 -42.54 -65.75 15.84
C ASN A 334 -43.74 -65.99 16.77
N SER A 335 -44.83 -65.24 16.60
CA SER A 335 -46.08 -65.44 17.35
C SER A 335 -46.73 -66.80 17.03
N ARG A 336 -46.75 -67.21 15.76
CA ARG A 336 -47.26 -68.54 15.33
C ARG A 336 -46.39 -69.68 15.88
N CYS A 337 -45.07 -69.58 15.78
CA CYS A 337 -44.15 -70.57 16.34
C CYS A 337 -44.31 -70.70 17.86
N LYS A 338 -44.54 -69.58 18.57
CA LYS A 338 -44.81 -69.58 20.00
C LYS A 338 -46.14 -70.23 20.37
N ILE A 339 -47.19 -70.05 19.56
CA ILE A 339 -48.47 -70.75 19.73
C ILE A 339 -48.26 -72.26 19.52
N LEU A 340 -47.62 -72.68 18.43
CA LEU A 340 -47.36 -74.10 18.15
C LEU A 340 -46.51 -74.78 19.24
N GLY A 341 -45.54 -74.08 19.83
CA GLY A 341 -44.79 -74.57 21.00
C GLY A 341 -45.69 -74.81 22.22
N LEU A 342 -46.57 -73.86 22.53
CA LEU A 342 -47.56 -73.99 23.61
C LEU A 342 -48.62 -75.07 23.33
N GLU A 343 -48.86 -75.41 22.06
CA GLU A 343 -49.72 -76.54 21.68
C GLU A 343 -49.01 -77.90 21.77
N GLY A 344 -47.67 -77.94 21.78
CA GLY A 344 -46.89 -79.13 22.14
C GLY A 344 -46.95 -79.43 23.64
N ASP A 345 -46.86 -78.39 24.48
CA ASP A 345 -46.95 -78.50 25.96
C ASP A 345 -48.38 -78.76 26.49
N LYS A 346 -49.38 -78.77 25.60
CA LYS A 346 -50.82 -78.69 25.91
C LYS A 346 -51.31 -79.80 26.87
N SER A 347 -50.85 -81.03 26.67
CA SER A 347 -51.20 -82.19 27.52
C SER A 347 -50.66 -82.07 28.95
N LEU A 348 -49.43 -81.55 29.12
CA LEU A 348 -48.83 -81.28 30.44
C LEU A 348 -49.51 -80.09 31.14
N TRP A 349 -50.05 -79.14 30.36
CA TRP A 349 -50.80 -78.01 30.92
C TRP A 349 -52.21 -78.38 31.34
N GLU A 350 -52.95 -79.24 30.62
CA GLU A 350 -54.37 -79.47 30.89
C GLU A 350 -54.66 -80.11 32.27
N GLU A 351 -53.82 -81.03 32.75
CA GLU A 351 -53.94 -81.58 34.12
C GLU A 351 -53.60 -80.54 35.20
N ALA A 352 -52.56 -79.72 34.98
CA ALA A 352 -52.17 -78.65 35.90
C ALA A 352 -53.17 -77.47 35.92
N ARG A 353 -53.86 -77.26 34.79
CA ARG A 353 -54.80 -76.18 34.51
C ARG A 353 -56.09 -76.33 35.29
N VAL A 354 -56.70 -77.52 35.33
CA VAL A 354 -57.94 -77.77 36.11
C VAL A 354 -57.77 -77.42 37.59
N LYS A 355 -56.57 -77.63 38.16
CA LYS A 355 -56.27 -77.31 39.56
C LYS A 355 -55.96 -75.82 39.79
N ARG A 356 -55.44 -75.10 38.79
CA ARG A 356 -55.12 -73.65 38.89
C ARG A 356 -56.21 -72.71 38.37
N GLU A 357 -57.10 -73.11 37.47
CA GLU A 357 -58.12 -72.23 36.89
C GLU A 357 -59.08 -71.61 37.92
N ARG A 358 -59.27 -72.24 39.09
CA ARG A 358 -60.11 -71.65 40.17
C ARG A 358 -59.46 -70.49 40.93
N GLU A 359 -58.13 -70.40 40.91
CA GLU A 359 -57.36 -69.40 41.66
C GLU A 359 -56.69 -68.41 40.70
N GLU A 360 -55.98 -68.91 39.69
CA GLU A 360 -55.17 -68.12 38.78
C GLU A 360 -56.01 -67.32 37.76
N GLN A 361 -57.29 -67.62 37.53
CA GLN A 361 -58.14 -66.82 36.62
C GLN A 361 -58.28 -65.38 37.13
N LYS A 362 -58.46 -65.20 38.45
CA LYS A 362 -58.58 -63.88 39.10
C LYS A 362 -57.25 -63.12 39.14
N GLU A 363 -56.13 -63.83 39.25
CA GLU A 363 -54.80 -63.20 39.20
C GLU A 363 -54.39 -62.87 37.76
N ARG A 364 -54.67 -63.74 36.78
CA ARG A 364 -54.26 -63.54 35.38
C ARG A 364 -54.92 -62.33 34.73
N GLU A 365 -56.21 -62.11 34.93
CA GLU A 365 -56.89 -60.91 34.38
C GLU A 365 -56.28 -59.61 34.94
N THR A 366 -56.03 -59.56 36.25
CA THR A 366 -55.43 -58.37 36.89
C THR A 366 -53.96 -58.19 36.50
N LYS A 367 -53.19 -59.28 36.33
CA LYS A 367 -51.75 -59.29 35.99
C LYS A 367 -51.50 -59.05 34.50
N GLN A 368 -52.36 -59.53 33.59
CA GLN A 368 -52.30 -59.20 32.17
C GLN A 368 -52.73 -57.76 31.90
N ARG A 369 -53.79 -57.27 32.58
CA ARG A 369 -54.21 -55.86 32.47
C ARG A 369 -53.09 -54.91 32.94
N ARG A 370 -52.43 -55.20 34.07
CA ARG A 370 -51.24 -54.47 34.52
C ARG A 370 -50.12 -54.48 33.48
N ARG A 371 -49.73 -55.64 32.96
CA ARG A 371 -48.65 -55.73 31.95
C ARG A 371 -48.95 -55.02 30.64
N ALA A 372 -50.19 -55.05 30.17
CA ALA A 372 -50.60 -54.31 28.98
C ALA A 372 -50.60 -52.78 29.21
N GLU A 373 -50.94 -52.35 30.42
CA GLU A 373 -50.89 -50.95 30.85
C GLU A 373 -49.44 -50.47 31.09
N GLU A 374 -48.58 -51.32 31.64
CA GLU A 374 -47.13 -51.09 31.81
C GLU A 374 -46.41 -50.95 30.47
N MET A 375 -46.69 -51.83 29.50
CA MET A 375 -46.13 -51.72 28.14
C MET A 375 -46.54 -50.41 27.46
N ARG A 376 -47.82 -50.01 27.54
CA ARG A 376 -48.29 -48.73 27.00
C ARG A 376 -47.65 -47.53 27.69
N LYS A 377 -47.48 -47.59 29.03
CA LYS A 377 -46.79 -46.54 29.78
C LYS A 377 -45.32 -46.40 29.37
N MET A 378 -44.61 -47.52 29.15
CA MET A 378 -43.24 -47.48 28.65
C MET A 378 -43.15 -46.92 27.22
N GLU A 379 -44.07 -47.29 26.32
CA GLU A 379 -44.12 -46.77 24.94
C GLU A 379 -44.45 -45.27 24.88
N ASP A 380 -45.40 -44.80 25.69
CA ASP A 380 -45.69 -43.36 25.84
C ASP A 380 -44.54 -42.58 26.52
N GLU A 381 -43.82 -43.20 27.46
CA GLU A 381 -42.66 -42.59 28.13
C GLU A 381 -41.42 -42.53 27.21
N GLU A 382 -41.18 -43.58 26.41
CA GLU A 382 -40.12 -43.61 25.41
C GLU A 382 -40.38 -42.61 24.29
N ARG A 383 -41.62 -42.52 23.77
CA ARG A 383 -41.99 -41.49 22.80
C ARG A 383 -41.77 -40.08 23.34
N ARG A 384 -42.17 -39.79 24.59
CA ARG A 384 -41.91 -38.51 25.25
C ARG A 384 -40.41 -38.22 25.43
N LYS A 385 -39.59 -39.24 25.72
CA LYS A 385 -38.12 -39.09 25.81
C LYS A 385 -37.51 -38.76 24.46
N GLU A 386 -37.99 -39.36 23.37
CA GLU A 386 -37.48 -39.05 22.03
C GLU A 386 -37.97 -37.71 21.49
N GLU A 387 -39.24 -37.35 21.71
CA GLU A 387 -39.77 -36.00 21.49
C GLU A 387 -38.93 -34.95 22.23
N HIS A 388 -38.59 -35.20 23.50
CA HIS A 388 -37.73 -34.32 24.30
C HIS A 388 -36.27 -34.30 23.80
N ARG A 389 -35.71 -35.43 23.35
CA ARG A 389 -34.35 -35.47 22.75
C ARG A 389 -34.29 -34.66 21.45
N MET A 390 -35.25 -34.85 20.56
CA MET A 390 -35.34 -34.13 19.29
C MET A 390 -35.46 -32.63 19.53
N LYS A 391 -36.35 -32.21 20.44
CA LYS A 391 -36.53 -30.79 20.80
C LYS A 391 -35.27 -30.17 21.41
N MET A 392 -34.58 -30.90 22.32
CA MET A 392 -33.30 -30.44 22.88
C MET A 392 -32.19 -30.33 21.84
N GLU A 393 -32.15 -31.20 20.82
CA GLU A 393 -31.16 -31.07 19.73
C GLU A 393 -31.49 -29.90 18.79
N GLU A 394 -32.77 -29.69 18.47
CA GLU A 394 -33.23 -28.55 17.66
C GLU A 394 -32.97 -27.21 18.36
N GLU A 395 -33.31 -27.09 19.65
CA GLU A 395 -32.99 -25.92 20.46
C GLU A 395 -31.47 -25.69 20.55
N ALA A 396 -30.67 -26.74 20.78
CA ALA A 396 -29.21 -26.63 20.80
C ALA A 396 -28.59 -26.32 19.43
N ARG A 397 -29.27 -26.63 18.32
CA ARG A 397 -28.84 -26.28 16.96
C ARG A 397 -29.15 -24.81 16.67
N ALA A 398 -30.37 -24.37 16.96
CA ALA A 398 -30.80 -22.98 16.82
C ALA A 398 -30.00 -22.02 17.73
N GLU A 399 -29.57 -22.46 18.92
CA GLU A 399 -28.70 -21.67 19.80
C GLU A 399 -27.29 -21.51 19.22
N ARG A 400 -26.72 -22.57 18.62
CA ARG A 400 -25.41 -22.50 17.94
C ARG A 400 -25.46 -21.60 16.71
N GLU A 401 -26.54 -21.67 15.94
CA GLU A 401 -26.76 -20.81 14.77
C GLU A 401 -26.88 -19.33 15.19
N ARG A 402 -27.69 -19.01 16.21
CA ARG A 402 -27.78 -17.66 16.77
C ARG A 402 -26.44 -17.16 17.35
N ALA A 403 -25.67 -18.02 18.00
CA ALA A 403 -24.33 -17.66 18.48
C ALA A 403 -23.32 -17.43 17.34
N GLN A 404 -23.44 -18.14 16.22
CA GLN A 404 -22.61 -17.94 15.03
C GLN A 404 -22.95 -16.64 14.30
N THR A 405 -24.24 -16.36 14.06
CA THR A 405 -24.65 -15.11 13.41
C THR A 405 -24.32 -13.89 14.26
N GLU A 406 -24.54 -13.95 15.58
CA GLU A 406 -24.17 -12.86 16.50
C GLU A 406 -22.64 -12.65 16.55
N HIS A 407 -21.83 -13.72 16.53
CA HIS A 407 -20.37 -13.60 16.42
C HIS A 407 -19.94 -12.96 15.09
N GLU A 408 -20.51 -13.41 13.97
CA GLU A 408 -20.23 -12.83 12.65
C GLU A 408 -20.64 -11.34 12.58
N GLU A 409 -21.78 -10.95 13.12
CA GLU A 409 -22.23 -9.55 13.14
C GLU A 409 -21.33 -8.69 14.03
N LYS A 410 -20.95 -9.18 15.22
CA LYS A 410 -19.95 -8.53 16.08
C LYS A 410 -18.63 -8.35 15.36
N GLU A 411 -18.15 -9.36 14.62
CA GLU A 411 -16.89 -9.26 13.89
C GLU A 411 -16.99 -8.35 12.65
N LYS A 412 -18.08 -8.41 11.88
CA LYS A 412 -18.37 -7.49 10.76
C LYS A 412 -18.40 -6.04 11.27
N SER A 413 -19.08 -5.78 12.39
CA SER A 413 -19.11 -4.47 13.06
C SER A 413 -17.72 -4.00 13.51
N ARG A 414 -16.91 -4.89 14.11
CA ARG A 414 -15.53 -4.59 14.51
C ARG A 414 -14.64 -4.25 13.30
N ARG A 415 -14.69 -5.09 12.25
CA ARG A 415 -13.97 -4.87 10.98
C ARG A 415 -14.38 -3.55 10.32
N GLN A 416 -15.65 -3.15 10.39
CA GLN A 416 -16.11 -1.84 9.90
C GLN A 416 -15.56 -0.68 10.74
N LYS A 417 -15.72 -0.73 12.07
CA LYS A 417 -15.21 0.30 12.99
C LYS A 417 -13.70 0.50 12.83
N TRP A 418 -12.93 -0.58 12.71
CA TRP A 418 -11.49 -0.52 12.42
C TRP A 418 -11.17 0.10 11.05
N ARG A 419 -11.93 -0.23 9.99
CA ARG A 419 -11.76 0.41 8.66
C ARG A 419 -12.05 1.91 8.70
N GLU A 420 -13.04 2.34 9.48
CA GLU A 420 -13.39 3.74 9.67
C GLU A 420 -12.33 4.48 10.50
N ALA A 421 -11.88 3.89 11.61
CA ALA A 421 -10.76 4.39 12.42
C ALA A 421 -9.46 4.49 11.59
N THR A 422 -9.15 3.50 10.76
CA THR A 422 -7.98 3.53 9.85
C THR A 422 -8.08 4.65 8.82
N LYS A 423 -9.28 4.92 8.29
CA LYS A 423 -9.52 6.07 7.39
C LYS A 423 -9.38 7.40 8.13
N ALA A 424 -9.86 7.49 9.37
CA ALA A 424 -9.71 8.68 10.21
C ALA A 424 -8.24 8.95 10.57
N GLU A 425 -7.48 7.93 10.93
CA GLU A 425 -6.05 8.03 11.25
C GLU A 425 -5.24 8.47 10.02
N LYS A 426 -5.44 7.82 8.87
CA LYS A 426 -4.80 8.24 7.60
C LYS A 426 -5.12 9.71 7.27
N ARG A 427 -6.36 10.16 7.51
CA ARG A 427 -6.75 11.58 7.37
C ARG A 427 -6.09 12.50 8.40
N ARG A 428 -5.86 12.09 9.67
CA ARG A 428 -5.08 12.90 10.64
C ARG A 428 -3.65 13.04 10.17
N CYS A 429 -2.99 11.94 9.81
CA CYS A 429 -1.60 11.96 9.33
C CYS A 429 -1.46 12.82 8.06
N GLN A 430 -2.35 12.68 7.08
CA GLN A 430 -2.36 13.53 5.87
C GLN A 430 -2.60 15.01 6.17
N ARG A 431 -3.49 15.33 7.12
CA ARG A 431 -3.75 16.71 7.54
C ARG A 431 -2.52 17.32 8.22
N ARG A 432 -2.01 16.67 9.26
CA ARG A 432 -0.78 17.04 9.97
C ARG A 432 0.38 17.26 8.99
N ASP A 433 0.56 16.33 8.05
CA ASP A 433 1.67 16.40 7.10
C ASP A 433 1.51 17.55 6.10
N LYS A 434 0.28 17.94 5.74
CA LYS A 434 -0.01 19.12 4.91
C LYS A 434 0.10 20.44 5.70
N GLU A 435 -0.25 20.44 6.98
CA GLU A 435 -0.26 21.63 7.84
C GLU A 435 1.14 22.01 8.33
N LYS A 436 2.03 21.04 8.59
CA LYS A 436 3.38 21.28 9.10
C LYS A 436 4.46 21.44 8.03
N TRP A 437 4.33 20.78 6.87
CA TRP A 437 5.38 20.77 5.84
C TRP A 437 4.81 21.13 4.47
N ASN A 438 5.55 21.95 3.70
CA ASN A 438 5.19 22.22 2.32
C ASN A 438 5.56 21.02 1.43
N LEU A 439 4.63 20.07 1.32
CA LEU A 439 4.78 18.81 0.57
C LEU A 439 4.98 18.98 -0.95
N GLU A 440 4.91 20.20 -1.49
CA GLU A 440 5.29 20.52 -2.88
C GLU A 440 6.76 20.93 -3.02
N CYS A 441 7.37 21.49 -1.97
CA CYS A 441 8.78 21.88 -1.93
C CYS A 441 9.53 21.06 -0.86
N TRP A 442 9.43 19.73 -0.98
CA TRP A 442 10.01 18.79 -0.03
C TRP A 442 11.54 18.79 -0.07
N THR A 443 12.18 18.88 1.10
CA THR A 443 13.65 18.96 1.25
C THR A 443 14.18 17.98 2.29
N HIS A 444 15.47 17.66 2.24
CA HIS A 444 16.08 16.68 3.14
C HIS A 444 16.04 17.12 4.62
N SER A 445 16.27 18.40 4.94
CA SER A 445 16.14 18.90 6.32
C SER A 445 14.68 18.84 6.82
N GLN A 446 13.68 19.07 5.97
CA GLN A 446 12.27 18.83 6.33
C GLN A 446 11.98 17.35 6.62
N ALA A 447 12.70 16.41 5.99
CA ALA A 447 12.59 14.99 6.31
C ALA A 447 13.14 14.68 7.71
N VAL A 448 14.26 15.31 8.09
CA VAL A 448 14.84 15.21 9.45
C VAL A 448 13.91 15.84 10.50
N ASP A 449 13.40 17.05 10.26
CA ASP A 449 12.39 17.70 11.12
C ASP A 449 11.14 16.83 11.28
N ARG A 450 10.62 16.27 10.17
CA ARG A 450 9.46 15.38 10.20
C ARG A 450 9.75 14.12 11.00
N PHE A 451 10.90 13.49 10.80
CA PHE A 451 11.29 12.32 11.57
C PHE A 451 11.29 12.62 13.08
N LEU A 452 11.98 13.68 13.52
CA LEU A 452 12.03 14.11 14.93
C LEU A 452 10.63 14.36 15.52
N VAL A 453 9.78 15.14 14.83
CA VAL A 453 8.41 15.42 15.26
C VAL A 453 7.55 14.15 15.35
N LEU A 454 7.76 13.19 14.45
CA LEU A 454 7.02 11.93 14.45
C LEU A 454 7.55 10.93 15.49
N MET A 455 8.82 10.99 15.91
CA MET A 455 9.32 10.20 17.04
C MET A 455 8.55 10.56 18.32
N ASP A 456 8.40 11.86 18.60
CA ASP A 456 7.67 12.34 19.77
C ASP A 456 6.18 11.94 19.71
N GLU A 457 5.51 12.07 18.55
CA GLU A 457 4.12 11.62 18.37
C GLU A 457 3.96 10.10 18.51
N PHE A 458 4.93 9.32 18.01
CA PHE A 458 4.88 7.85 18.03
C PHE A 458 5.21 7.25 19.40
N GLU A 459 6.13 7.84 20.17
CA GLU A 459 6.42 7.41 21.54
C GLU A 459 5.28 7.78 22.51
N THR A 460 4.65 8.95 22.34
CA THR A 460 3.53 9.40 23.19
C THR A 460 2.16 8.80 22.81
N SER A 461 1.96 8.39 21.54
CA SER A 461 0.68 7.84 21.10
C SER A 461 0.35 6.49 21.74
N GLN A 462 -0.84 6.39 22.32
CA GLN A 462 -1.50 5.10 22.54
C GLN A 462 -2.21 4.67 21.24
N TYR A 463 -1.97 3.43 20.82
CA TYR A 463 -2.60 2.82 19.63
C TYR A 463 -3.60 1.76 20.07
N SER A 464 -4.71 1.62 19.34
CA SER A 464 -5.84 0.74 19.68
C SER A 464 -6.64 0.40 18.42
N GLU A 465 -7.71 -0.42 18.51
CA GLU A 465 -8.63 -0.61 17.37
C GLU A 465 -9.31 0.71 16.92
N SER A 466 -9.44 1.71 17.81
CA SER A 466 -10.01 3.03 17.52
C SER A 466 -8.99 4.09 17.06
N LYS A 467 -7.70 3.85 17.33
CA LYS A 467 -6.56 4.60 16.77
C LYS A 467 -5.52 3.59 16.27
N PRO A 468 -5.78 2.92 15.13
CA PRO A 468 -4.91 1.85 14.65
C PRO A 468 -3.61 2.41 14.09
N LEU A 469 -2.52 1.65 14.20
CA LEU A 469 -1.26 2.04 13.59
C LEU A 469 -1.42 2.13 12.06
N THR A 470 -0.90 3.20 11.46
CA THR A 470 -0.88 3.39 10.01
C THR A 470 0.54 3.67 9.52
N PRO A 471 0.89 3.28 8.28
CA PRO A 471 2.21 3.55 7.70
C PRO A 471 2.69 5.00 7.82
N SER A 472 1.80 5.97 7.58
CA SER A 472 2.09 7.41 7.68
C SER A 472 2.15 7.95 9.11
N GLY A 473 1.80 7.13 10.10
CA GLY A 473 1.91 7.41 11.54
C GLY A 473 3.21 6.89 12.17
N ILE A 474 4.07 6.23 11.40
CA ILE A 474 5.39 5.75 11.84
C ILE A 474 6.46 6.75 11.39
N PRO A 475 7.42 7.14 12.26
CA PRO A 475 8.58 7.95 11.91
C PRO A 475 9.59 7.12 11.11
N TRP A 476 9.34 6.90 9.82
CA TRP A 476 10.32 6.25 8.94
C TRP A 476 11.53 7.18 8.67
N PRO A 477 12.77 6.73 8.89
CA PRO A 477 13.98 7.49 8.58
C PRO A 477 14.28 7.40 7.08
N VAL A 478 13.62 8.23 6.29
CA VAL A 478 13.79 8.32 4.83
C VAL A 478 13.79 9.77 4.38
N LEU A 479 14.50 10.08 3.30
CA LEU A 479 14.53 11.42 2.70
C LEU A 479 13.33 11.68 1.76
N ASP A 480 12.61 10.63 1.37
CA ASP A 480 11.51 10.68 0.42
C ASP A 480 10.30 11.51 0.86
N ASN A 481 9.63 12.11 -0.12
CA ASN A 481 8.40 12.87 0.09
C ASN A 481 7.29 11.93 0.61
N PRO A 482 6.65 12.22 1.75
CA PRO A 482 5.65 11.34 2.36
C PRO A 482 4.34 11.21 1.56
N ARG A 483 4.16 11.96 0.46
CA ARG A 483 3.10 11.71 -0.56
C ARG A 483 3.46 10.57 -1.53
N ARG A 484 4.75 10.29 -1.75
CA ARG A 484 5.24 9.29 -2.72
C ARG A 484 5.70 7.99 -2.06
N PHE A 485 6.34 8.10 -0.89
CA PHE A 485 6.86 6.99 -0.10
C PHE A 485 5.83 5.89 0.21
N LYS A 486 6.23 4.63 0.01
CA LYS A 486 5.51 3.42 0.46
C LYS A 486 6.43 2.57 1.34
N VAL A 487 5.83 1.70 2.17
CA VAL A 487 6.58 0.77 3.05
C VAL A 487 7.35 -0.28 2.26
N SER A 488 6.92 -0.63 1.03
CA SER A 488 7.69 -1.44 0.08
C SER A 488 9.04 -0.84 -0.27
N ASP A 489 9.16 0.48 -0.22
CA ASP A 489 10.33 1.19 -0.72
C ASP A 489 11.47 1.18 0.33
N LEU A 490 11.16 0.73 1.57
CA LEU A 490 12.13 0.33 2.60
C LEU A 490 12.71 -1.07 2.40
N ASP A 491 12.47 -1.72 1.26
CA ASP A 491 13.08 -3.02 1.00
C ASP A 491 14.62 -2.94 0.89
N ASP A 492 15.17 -1.77 0.56
CA ASP A 492 16.60 -1.45 0.53
C ASP A 492 17.02 -0.57 1.73
N TRP A 493 18.06 -1.00 2.44
CA TRP A 493 18.71 -0.27 3.54
C TRP A 493 19.30 1.09 3.13
N GLN A 494 19.60 1.31 1.84
CA GLN A 494 20.16 2.57 1.30
C GLN A 494 19.32 3.80 1.63
N ALA A 495 17.98 3.69 1.67
CA ALA A 495 17.10 4.82 2.00
C ALA A 495 17.30 5.29 3.46
N VAL A 496 17.57 4.35 4.36
CA VAL A 496 17.82 4.60 5.78
C VAL A 496 19.23 5.14 6.00
N ASP A 497 20.26 4.54 5.39
CA ASP A 497 21.62 5.06 5.48
C ASP A 497 21.71 6.49 4.94
N SER A 498 21.10 6.75 3.77
CA SER A 498 21.06 8.09 3.17
C SER A 498 20.44 9.14 4.10
N PHE A 499 19.36 8.79 4.80
CA PHE A 499 18.74 9.65 5.81
C PHE A 499 19.69 9.97 6.96
N PHE A 500 20.29 8.95 7.59
CA PHE A 500 21.18 9.17 8.73
C PHE A 500 22.52 9.82 8.34
N LYS A 501 23.02 9.57 7.13
CA LYS A 501 24.19 10.22 6.54
C LYS A 501 23.95 11.71 6.31
N PHE A 502 22.78 12.10 5.81
CA PHE A 502 22.38 13.51 5.70
C PHE A 502 22.22 14.15 7.09
N ALA A 503 21.45 13.51 7.98
CA ALA A 503 21.17 14.04 9.32
C ALA A 503 22.43 14.19 10.20
N ARG A 504 23.51 13.44 9.91
CA ARG A 504 24.82 13.60 10.57
C ARG A 504 25.55 14.90 10.19
N GLY A 505 25.25 15.47 9.02
CA GLY A 505 25.78 16.77 8.59
C GLY A 505 24.86 17.96 8.92
N ASP A 506 23.55 17.72 8.93
CA ASP A 506 22.51 18.72 9.21
C ASP A 506 22.34 19.01 10.72
N LEU A 507 22.47 17.99 11.58
CA LEU A 507 22.31 18.12 13.03
C LEU A 507 23.64 18.23 13.80
N GLN A 508 23.62 18.93 14.93
CA GLN A 508 24.72 18.91 15.90
C GLN A 508 24.96 17.47 16.41
N VAL A 509 26.22 17.08 16.58
CA VAL A 509 26.64 15.72 17.00
C VAL A 509 25.89 15.21 18.25
N ASN A 510 25.71 16.06 19.26
CA ASN A 510 24.99 15.71 20.49
C ASN A 510 23.47 15.50 20.30
N VAL A 511 22.88 16.10 19.27
CA VAL A 511 21.46 15.90 18.88
C VAL A 511 21.34 14.66 18.01
N TYR A 512 22.23 14.50 17.02
CA TYR A 512 22.33 13.31 16.18
C TYR A 512 22.48 12.02 17.00
N ASN A 513 23.42 11.97 17.94
CA ASN A 513 23.63 10.79 18.80
C ASN A 513 22.38 10.45 19.64
N LYS A 514 21.66 11.45 20.15
CA LYS A 514 20.39 11.25 20.88
C LYS A 514 19.28 10.73 19.95
N MET A 515 19.19 11.26 18.74
CA MET A 515 18.24 10.82 17.71
C MET A 515 18.47 9.35 17.32
N VAL A 516 19.73 8.96 17.03
CA VAL A 516 20.10 7.57 16.71
C VAL A 516 19.76 6.64 17.87
N MET A 517 20.11 6.99 19.11
CA MET A 517 19.79 6.18 20.29
C MET A 517 18.28 6.02 20.53
N ARG A 518 17.48 7.08 20.37
CA ARG A 518 16.01 6.99 20.43
C ARG A 518 15.46 6.13 19.28
N ALA A 519 15.96 6.30 18.06
CA ALA A 519 15.55 5.51 16.90
C ALA A 519 15.81 4.01 17.09
N ARG A 520 16.99 3.66 17.61
CA ARG A 520 17.40 2.28 17.94
C ARG A 520 16.43 1.63 18.92
N GLN A 521 16.07 2.34 19.99
CA GLN A 521 15.08 1.87 20.96
C GLN A 521 13.67 1.78 20.35
N MET A 522 13.28 2.77 19.55
CA MET A 522 11.94 2.91 18.96
C MET A 522 11.61 1.86 17.90
N PHE A 523 12.60 1.42 17.11
CA PHE A 523 12.48 0.34 16.12
C PHE A 523 12.86 -1.04 16.66
N HIS A 524 13.15 -1.19 17.96
CA HIS A 524 13.44 -2.51 18.54
C HIS A 524 12.21 -3.43 18.46
N PRO A 525 12.32 -4.67 17.95
CA PRO A 525 11.17 -5.58 17.79
C PRO A 525 10.39 -5.77 19.09
N ASP A 526 11.09 -6.01 20.20
CA ASP A 526 10.49 -6.17 21.53
C ASP A 526 9.68 -4.95 21.98
N ARG A 527 10.05 -3.74 21.55
CA ARG A 527 9.31 -2.51 21.89
C ARG A 527 8.03 -2.39 21.07
N TRP A 528 8.00 -2.94 19.85
CA TRP A 528 6.78 -3.04 19.03
C TRP A 528 5.86 -4.15 19.56
N MET A 529 6.42 -5.29 19.97
CA MET A 529 5.68 -6.41 20.57
C MET A 529 5.07 -6.06 21.93
N SER A 530 5.85 -5.48 22.84
CA SER A 530 5.40 -5.08 24.19
C SER A 530 4.33 -3.98 24.14
N ARG A 531 4.50 -2.95 23.29
CA ARG A 531 3.43 -1.96 23.02
C ARG A 531 2.28 -2.52 22.17
N SER A 532 2.34 -3.77 21.73
CA SER A 532 1.35 -4.48 20.91
C SER A 532 0.93 -3.72 19.63
N LEU A 533 1.84 -2.93 19.05
CA LEU A 533 1.55 -1.97 17.98
C LEU A 533 0.95 -2.65 16.75
N LEU A 534 1.55 -3.75 16.33
CA LEU A 534 1.14 -4.54 15.16
C LEU A 534 -0.24 -5.21 15.34
N LYS A 535 -0.68 -5.48 16.58
CA LYS A 535 -2.02 -6.04 16.87
C LYS A 535 -3.15 -5.05 16.54
N THR A 536 -2.85 -3.76 16.45
CA THR A 536 -3.82 -2.73 16.05
C THR A 536 -4.06 -2.67 14.54
N VAL A 537 -3.30 -3.43 13.75
CA VAL A 537 -3.45 -3.56 12.30
C VAL A 537 -4.19 -4.87 12.01
N MET A 538 -5.47 -4.80 11.63
CA MET A 538 -6.26 -6.01 11.31
C MET A 538 -5.89 -6.64 9.96
N ASP A 539 -5.29 -5.89 9.05
CA ASP A 539 -4.85 -6.39 7.74
C ASP A 539 -3.49 -7.10 7.88
N ASP A 540 -3.49 -8.42 7.76
CA ASP A 540 -2.30 -9.26 7.93
C ASP A 540 -1.19 -8.91 6.91
N SER A 541 -1.55 -8.53 5.68
CA SER A 541 -0.58 -8.17 4.64
C SER A 541 0.16 -6.87 4.99
N VAL A 542 -0.58 -5.87 5.48
CA VAL A 542 -0.02 -4.61 5.96
C VAL A 542 0.78 -4.84 7.24
N ARG A 543 0.33 -5.72 8.15
CA ARG A 543 1.05 -6.04 9.39
C ARG A 543 2.43 -6.63 9.10
N SER A 544 2.51 -7.66 8.25
CA SER A 544 3.78 -8.30 7.88
C SER A 544 4.72 -7.34 7.14
N SER A 545 4.19 -6.48 6.26
CA SER A 545 4.98 -5.43 5.59
C SER A 545 5.56 -4.41 6.57
N LEU A 546 4.75 -3.95 7.54
CA LEU A 546 5.19 -3.04 8.60
C LEU A 546 6.27 -3.68 9.50
N GLU A 547 6.10 -4.95 9.86
CA GLU A 547 7.05 -5.70 10.70
C GLU A 547 8.39 -5.93 9.99
N ALA A 548 8.36 -6.35 8.71
CA ALA A 548 9.56 -6.49 7.90
C ALA A 548 10.33 -5.16 7.75
N ALA A 549 9.63 -4.07 7.44
CA ALA A 549 10.25 -2.75 7.34
C ALA A 549 10.78 -2.23 8.69
N GLY A 550 10.07 -2.47 9.80
CA GLY A 550 10.54 -2.14 11.15
C GLY A 550 11.83 -2.89 11.49
N ASN A 551 11.91 -4.18 11.15
CA ASN A 551 13.10 -5.01 11.35
C ASN A 551 14.28 -4.54 10.48
N LYS A 552 14.06 -4.18 9.21
CA LYS A 552 15.09 -3.60 8.32
C LYS A 552 15.64 -2.27 8.86
N VAL A 553 14.77 -1.36 9.28
CA VAL A 553 15.18 -0.09 9.90
C VAL A 553 15.95 -0.34 11.21
N SER A 554 15.50 -1.28 12.04
CA SER A 554 16.23 -1.68 13.25
C SER A 554 17.65 -2.17 12.93
N GLN A 555 17.82 -3.04 11.95
CA GLN A 555 19.15 -3.54 11.52
C GLN A 555 20.04 -2.39 11.02
N ALA A 556 19.54 -1.52 10.15
CA ALA A 556 20.28 -0.36 9.65
C ALA A 556 20.71 0.60 10.78
N VAL A 557 19.81 0.91 11.72
CA VAL A 557 20.11 1.79 12.86
C VAL A 557 21.09 1.14 13.85
N ASN A 558 21.08 -0.18 14.01
CA ASN A 558 22.09 -0.90 14.81
C ASN A 558 23.49 -0.84 14.17
N ALA A 559 23.60 -0.79 12.83
CA ALA A 559 24.89 -0.71 12.13
C ALA A 559 25.60 0.65 12.32
N LEU A 560 24.85 1.74 12.49
CA LEU A 560 25.38 3.11 12.68
C LEU A 560 26.14 3.34 14.00
N GLN A 561 26.27 2.31 14.86
CA GLN A 561 27.00 2.37 16.12
C GLN A 561 28.37 1.64 16.06
N GLN A 562 28.75 1.10 14.90
CA GLN A 562 30.07 0.50 14.63
C GLN A 562 31.02 1.54 14.02
#